data_AF-A0A2W1BCF3-F1
#
_entry.id   AF-A0A2W1BCF3-F1
#
_cell.length_a   1.000
_cell.length_b   1.000
_cell.length_c   1.000
_cell.angle_alpha   90.00
_cell.angle_beta   90.00
_cell.angle_gamma   90.00
#
_symmetry.space_group_name_H-M   'P 1'
#
loop_
_entity.id
_entity.type
_entity.pdbx_description
1 polymer ?
#
loop_
_entity_poly.entity_id
_entity_poly.type
_entity_poly.pdbx_seq_one_letter_code
_entity_poly.pdbx_strand_id
1 'polypeptide(L)'
;MDIGKLFRNVQSLNEYISTTQDATEKCKTSKILLNMSTVLALKKIRSLEIEYFNKCEENGIACTIFDRMLCLPPSKTWSVLSKELVNLLQYWLDATRKHLVRHNLQWWTFLKLLLRFVKEIRQKDASLPNILVEHTAECLLDLATNSCPDAYQRYEILHCFNMYCSESSREVRFAFRNKLGPYFTKLSSYMSNCGHLPTQYSIMETLLRWLLPRHDATLRLASATKWFHPSMYQKADVDIFLERSWVNFFQDARDFLNAHNQRNDLITSVVCRKLTVGKVVVISGTERQDSWLDMNCVTRSVSVLLDPRALEPFGSSNHKAFETLVITHYDTCTVKLYSLF
;
A
#
# COMPACT_ATOMS: atom_id res chain seq x y z
N MET A 1 24.16 -2.98 20.85
CA MET A 1 23.30 -3.58 21.90
C MET A 1 23.12 -5.06 21.59
N ASP A 2 23.23 -5.93 22.61
CA ASP A 2 23.01 -7.37 22.45
C ASP A 2 21.52 -7.70 22.67
N ILE A 3 20.79 -7.85 21.57
CA ILE A 3 19.34 -8.10 21.59
C ILE A 3 19.00 -9.45 22.22
N GLY A 4 19.87 -10.45 22.04
CA GLY A 4 19.71 -11.77 22.65
C GLY A 4 19.80 -11.71 24.17
N LYS A 5 20.69 -10.87 24.72
CA LYS A 5 20.74 -10.60 26.17
C LYS A 5 19.53 -9.80 26.64
N LEU A 6 19.11 -8.78 25.88
CA LEU A 6 17.97 -7.92 26.23
C LEU A 6 16.70 -8.74 26.47
N PHE A 7 16.40 -9.70 25.60
CA PHE A 7 15.17 -10.52 25.70
C PHE A 7 15.39 -11.91 26.32
N ARG A 8 16.56 -12.16 26.93
CA ARG A 8 16.88 -13.48 27.48
C ARG A 8 15.84 -13.94 28.51
N ASN A 9 15.50 -13.06 29.43
CA ASN A 9 14.64 -13.35 30.58
C ASN A 9 13.19 -12.93 30.37
N VAL A 10 12.85 -12.28 29.25
CA VAL A 10 11.46 -11.89 28.98
C VAL A 10 10.64 -13.13 28.64
N GLN A 11 9.63 -13.39 29.47
CA GLN A 11 8.67 -14.50 29.36
C GLN A 11 7.21 -14.03 29.52
N SER A 12 6.98 -12.82 30.05
CA SER A 12 5.65 -12.25 30.26
C SER A 12 5.50 -10.83 29.68
N LEU A 13 4.25 -10.40 29.53
CA LEU A 13 3.93 -9.04 29.08
C LEU A 13 4.48 -7.96 30.03
N ASN A 14 4.42 -8.17 31.35
CA ASN A 14 4.92 -7.18 32.31
C ASN A 14 6.45 -7.00 32.22
N GLU A 15 7.19 -8.09 32.04
CA GLU A 15 8.64 -8.03 31.79
C GLU A 15 8.94 -7.34 30.45
N TYR A 16 8.12 -7.60 29.43
CA TYR A 16 8.27 -6.96 28.13
C TYR A 16 8.00 -5.45 28.19
N ILE A 17 7.00 -5.02 28.96
CA ILE A 17 6.71 -3.61 29.20
C ILE A 17 7.89 -2.93 29.89
N SER A 18 8.37 -3.49 31.00
CA SER A 18 9.53 -2.94 31.72
C SER A 18 10.77 -2.87 30.83
N THR A 19 11.04 -3.94 30.07
CA THR A 19 12.16 -3.97 29.11
C THR A 19 12.01 -2.89 28.03
N THR A 20 10.80 -2.69 27.51
CA THR A 20 10.51 -1.67 26.50
C THR A 20 10.80 -0.27 27.05
N GLN A 21 10.30 0.04 28.25
CA GLN A 21 10.50 1.35 28.89
C GLN A 21 11.99 1.62 29.18
N ASP A 22 12.74 0.63 29.66
CA ASP A 22 14.15 0.79 30.02
C ASP A 22 15.12 0.90 28.84
N ALA A 23 14.75 0.30 27.70
CA ALA A 23 15.66 0.12 26.58
C ALA A 23 15.29 0.93 25.32
N THR A 24 14.10 1.53 25.23
CA THR A 24 13.69 2.30 24.04
C THR A 24 14.67 3.44 23.72
N GLU A 25 15.00 4.29 24.70
CA GLU A 25 15.96 5.39 24.48
C GLU A 25 17.37 4.89 24.19
N LYS A 26 17.81 3.83 24.90
CA LYS A 26 19.13 3.21 24.66
C LYS A 26 19.24 2.58 23.27
N CYS A 27 18.13 2.07 22.75
CA CYS A 27 18.05 1.43 21.44
C CYS A 27 18.24 2.46 20.30
N LYS A 28 17.75 3.69 20.47
CA LYS A 28 17.88 4.76 19.46
C LYS A 28 19.32 5.09 19.13
N THR A 29 20.22 5.07 20.12
CA THR A 29 21.65 5.40 19.94
C THR A 29 22.53 4.17 19.74
N SER A 30 22.04 2.97 20.07
CA SER A 30 22.81 1.74 19.97
C SER A 30 22.97 1.23 18.53
N LYS A 31 24.14 0.64 18.26
CA LYS A 31 24.35 -0.19 17.06
C LYS A 31 23.60 -1.51 17.20
N ILE A 32 22.71 -1.80 16.24
CA ILE A 32 22.00 -3.08 16.11
C ILE A 32 22.68 -3.89 15.00
N LEU A 33 22.80 -5.20 15.23
CA LEU A 33 23.39 -6.12 14.26
C LEU A 33 22.29 -6.93 13.58
N LEU A 34 22.40 -7.11 12.27
CA LEU A 34 21.63 -8.10 11.54
C LEU A 34 22.35 -9.45 11.67
N ASN A 35 21.89 -10.30 12.59
CA ASN A 35 22.42 -11.64 12.79
C ASN A 35 21.31 -12.59 13.31
N MET A 36 21.60 -13.90 13.28
CA MET A 36 20.61 -14.92 13.66
C MET A 36 20.14 -14.77 15.12
N SER A 37 21.02 -14.42 16.06
CA SER A 37 20.64 -14.26 17.46
C SER A 37 19.64 -13.12 17.66
N THR A 38 19.80 -12.00 16.95
CA THR A 38 18.85 -10.89 16.96
C THR A 38 17.51 -11.28 16.36
N VAL A 39 17.52 -11.97 15.22
CA VAL A 39 16.30 -12.45 14.54
C VAL A 39 15.52 -13.43 15.44
N LEU A 40 16.21 -14.40 16.06
CA LEU A 40 15.59 -15.36 16.97
C LEU A 40 15.04 -14.68 18.22
N ALA A 41 15.75 -13.69 18.76
CA ALA A 41 15.27 -12.91 19.90
C ALA A 41 13.99 -12.14 19.57
N LEU A 42 13.90 -11.50 18.40
CA LEU A 42 12.67 -10.84 17.95
C LEU A 42 11.53 -11.84 17.73
N LYS A 43 11.81 -13.00 17.12
CA LYS A 43 10.81 -14.06 16.94
C LYS A 43 10.29 -14.62 18.26
N LYS A 44 11.10 -14.64 19.32
CA LYS A 44 10.70 -15.07 20.67
C LYS A 44 9.63 -14.13 21.25
N ILE A 45 9.78 -12.82 21.06
CA ILE A 45 8.91 -11.80 21.67
C ILE A 45 7.81 -11.29 20.73
N ARG A 46 7.63 -11.90 19.56
CA ARG A 46 6.68 -11.44 18.52
C ARG A 46 5.23 -11.33 18.98
N SER A 47 4.77 -12.22 19.87
CA SER A 47 3.41 -12.18 20.42
C SER A 47 3.27 -11.09 21.47
N LEU A 48 4.31 -10.91 22.30
CA LEU A 48 4.36 -9.87 23.32
C LEU A 48 4.32 -8.47 22.70
N GLU A 49 4.86 -8.28 21.50
CA GLU A 49 4.70 -7.01 20.76
C GLU A 49 3.22 -6.69 20.46
N ILE A 50 2.42 -7.70 20.08
CA ILE A 50 0.99 -7.53 19.81
C ILE A 50 0.20 -7.28 21.10
N GLU A 51 0.52 -8.02 22.17
CA GLU A 51 -0.08 -7.81 23.48
C GLU A 51 0.26 -6.44 24.06
N TYR A 52 1.51 -6.00 23.90
CA TYR A 52 1.98 -4.67 24.28
C TYR A 52 1.20 -3.60 23.53
N PHE A 53 1.11 -3.69 22.20
CA PHE A 53 0.35 -2.74 21.40
C PHE A 53 -1.12 -2.67 21.83
N ASN A 54 -1.75 -3.81 22.13
CA ASN A 54 -3.13 -3.83 22.64
C ASN A 54 -3.31 -3.19 24.01
N LYS A 55 -2.31 -3.30 24.90
CA LYS A 55 -2.40 -2.78 26.27
C LYS A 55 -1.98 -1.31 26.38
N CYS A 56 -0.99 -0.90 25.60
CA CYS A 56 -0.33 0.41 25.73
C CYS A 56 -0.67 1.36 24.59
N GLU A 57 -1.35 0.90 23.52
CA GLU A 57 -1.69 1.69 22.33
C GLU A 57 -0.48 2.33 21.62
N GLU A 58 0.71 1.79 21.86
CA GLU A 58 1.97 2.26 21.28
C GLU A 58 2.84 1.06 20.88
N ASN A 59 3.84 1.29 20.01
CA ASN A 59 4.73 0.23 19.54
C ASN A 59 5.76 -0.11 20.60
N GLY A 60 6.02 -1.40 20.79
CA GLY A 60 7.03 -1.89 21.69
C GLY A 60 8.44 -1.81 21.10
N ILE A 61 9.40 -2.28 21.89
CA ILE A 61 10.82 -2.23 21.49
C ILE A 61 11.14 -3.17 20.32
N ALA A 62 10.36 -4.21 20.05
CA ALA A 62 10.56 -5.09 18.90
C ALA A 62 10.48 -4.31 17.59
N CYS A 63 9.45 -3.48 17.45
CA CYS A 63 9.25 -2.60 16.31
C CYS A 63 10.40 -1.59 16.19
N THR A 64 10.85 -1.01 17.31
CA THR A 64 12.02 -0.10 17.33
C THR A 64 13.30 -0.79 16.85
N ILE A 65 13.54 -2.03 17.29
CA ILE A 65 14.71 -2.81 16.86
C ILE A 65 14.62 -3.15 15.38
N PHE A 66 13.44 -3.59 14.91
CA PHE A 66 13.21 -3.92 13.51
C PHE A 66 13.46 -2.70 12.59
N ASP A 67 12.92 -1.54 12.97
CA ASP A 67 13.13 -0.27 12.26
C ASP A 67 14.62 0.09 12.14
N ARG A 68 15.35 -0.07 13.25
CA ARG A 68 16.80 0.17 13.28
C ARG A 68 17.58 -0.87 12.47
N MET A 69 17.11 -2.11 12.37
CA MET A 69 17.69 -3.10 11.46
C MET A 69 17.48 -2.69 9.99
N LEU A 70 16.32 -2.13 9.64
CA LEU A 70 16.06 -1.63 8.28
C LEU A 70 16.94 -0.44 7.90
N CYS A 71 17.51 0.29 8.85
CA CYS A 71 18.51 1.33 8.57
C CYS A 71 19.86 0.75 8.07
N LEU A 72 20.11 -0.55 8.23
CA LEU A 72 21.34 -1.19 7.77
C LEU A 72 21.36 -1.28 6.23
N PRO A 73 22.53 -1.10 5.58
CA PRO A 73 22.64 -1.17 4.14
C PRO A 73 22.37 -2.60 3.60
N PRO A 74 21.99 -2.73 2.31
CA PRO A 74 21.97 -4.01 1.61
C PRO A 74 23.28 -4.79 1.78
N SER A 75 23.20 -6.10 1.96
CA SER A 75 24.34 -6.97 2.20
C SER A 75 23.97 -8.44 1.99
N LYS A 76 24.97 -9.33 1.85
CA LYS A 76 24.75 -10.78 1.77
C LYS A 76 24.02 -11.34 3.00
N THR A 77 24.06 -10.66 4.14
CA THR A 77 23.34 -11.12 5.34
C THR A 77 21.82 -10.98 5.17
N TRP A 78 21.35 -9.99 4.40
CA TRP A 78 19.93 -9.86 4.07
C TRP A 78 19.44 -11.05 3.27
N SER A 79 20.18 -11.54 2.27
CA SER A 79 19.74 -12.70 1.48
C SER A 79 19.56 -13.97 2.34
N VAL A 80 20.34 -14.11 3.41
CA VAL A 80 20.26 -15.27 4.32
C VAL A 80 19.15 -15.13 5.37
N LEU A 81 18.98 -13.94 5.97
CA LEU A 81 18.09 -13.75 7.13
C LEU A 81 16.75 -13.11 6.79
N SER A 82 16.59 -12.58 5.57
CA SER A 82 15.41 -11.82 5.18
C SER A 82 14.12 -12.63 5.28
N LYS A 83 14.13 -13.92 4.92
CA LYS A 83 12.96 -14.80 5.05
C LYS A 83 12.42 -14.84 6.48
N GLU A 84 13.30 -14.89 7.47
CA GLU A 84 12.89 -14.93 8.88
C GLU A 84 12.33 -13.58 9.36
N LEU A 85 12.85 -12.47 8.83
CA LEU A 85 12.30 -11.14 9.10
C LEU A 85 10.95 -10.94 8.39
N VAL A 86 10.78 -11.45 7.17
CA VAL A 86 9.50 -11.44 6.46
C VAL A 86 8.48 -12.33 7.17
N ASN A 87 8.88 -13.49 7.72
CA ASN A 87 8.02 -14.32 8.56
C ASN A 87 7.56 -13.59 9.83
N LEU A 88 8.43 -12.77 10.43
CA LEU A 88 8.06 -11.93 11.56
C LEU A 88 7.05 -10.86 11.16
N LEU A 89 7.26 -10.19 10.01
CA LEU A 89 6.29 -9.24 9.45
C LEU A 89 4.95 -9.92 9.14
N GLN A 90 4.97 -11.11 8.54
CA GLN A 90 3.78 -11.91 8.28
C GLN A 90 3.02 -12.16 9.58
N TYR A 91 3.70 -12.54 10.67
CA TYR A 91 3.06 -12.78 11.96
C TYR A 91 2.31 -11.54 12.48
N TRP A 92 2.95 -10.36 12.42
CA TRP A 92 2.31 -9.11 12.85
C TRP A 92 1.18 -8.66 11.92
N LEU A 93 1.31 -8.86 10.61
CA LEU A 93 0.22 -8.63 9.65
C LEU A 93 -0.95 -9.60 9.86
N ASP A 94 -0.67 -10.86 10.18
CA ASP A 94 -1.68 -11.86 10.52
C ASP A 94 -2.46 -11.48 11.78
N ALA A 95 -1.75 -11.04 12.83
CA ALA A 95 -2.38 -10.52 14.04
C ALA A 95 -3.24 -9.28 13.74
N THR A 96 -2.75 -8.40 12.85
CA THR A 96 -3.47 -7.19 12.44
C THR A 96 -4.78 -7.55 11.74
N ARG A 97 -4.73 -8.41 10.72
CA ARG A 97 -5.90 -8.76 9.90
C ARG A 97 -6.94 -9.61 10.65
N LYS A 98 -6.48 -10.49 11.55
CA LYS A 98 -7.36 -11.43 12.27
C LYS A 98 -7.96 -10.81 13.53
N HIS A 99 -7.21 -9.92 14.20
CA HIS A 99 -7.57 -9.43 15.54
C HIS A 99 -7.60 -7.90 15.61
N LEU A 100 -6.47 -7.21 15.39
CA LEU A 100 -6.37 -5.78 15.72
C LEU A 100 -7.40 -4.93 14.96
N VAL A 101 -7.60 -5.20 13.67
CA VAL A 101 -8.52 -4.45 12.81
C VAL A 101 -9.97 -4.43 13.32
N ARG A 102 -10.36 -5.39 14.16
CA ARG A 102 -11.71 -5.51 14.73
C ARG A 102 -11.82 -5.03 16.18
N HIS A 103 -10.72 -5.02 16.92
CA HIS A 103 -10.75 -4.92 18.38
C HIS A 103 -9.92 -3.77 18.95
N ASN A 104 -9.08 -3.11 18.15
CA ASN A 104 -8.20 -2.05 18.61
C ASN A 104 -8.39 -0.82 17.73
N LEU A 105 -8.79 0.33 18.30
CA LEU A 105 -9.04 1.55 17.52
C LEU A 105 -7.78 2.13 16.88
N GLN A 106 -6.60 1.85 17.44
CA GLN A 106 -5.29 2.29 16.95
C GLN A 106 -4.66 1.31 15.95
N TRP A 107 -5.36 0.26 15.53
CA TRP A 107 -4.84 -0.77 14.60
C TRP A 107 -4.16 -0.18 13.36
N TRP A 108 -4.66 0.96 12.87
CA TRP A 108 -4.12 1.64 11.70
C TRP A 108 -2.73 2.21 11.95
N THR A 109 -2.44 2.73 13.14
CA THR A 109 -1.11 3.22 13.53
C THR A 109 -0.09 2.09 13.49
N PHE A 110 -0.47 0.91 13.98
CA PHE A 110 0.39 -0.29 13.90
C PHE A 110 0.56 -0.75 12.45
N LEU A 111 -0.53 -0.83 11.68
CA LEU A 111 -0.44 -1.27 10.29
C LEU A 111 0.42 -0.32 9.45
N LYS A 112 0.29 1.00 9.61
CA LYS A 112 1.13 1.99 8.93
C LYS A 112 2.62 1.73 9.15
N LEU A 113 3.01 1.39 10.38
CA LEU A 113 4.39 1.00 10.69
C LEU A 113 4.81 -0.28 9.94
N LEU A 114 3.94 -1.30 9.94
CA LEU A 114 4.22 -2.54 9.21
C LEU A 114 4.33 -2.33 7.69
N LEU A 115 3.46 -1.49 7.11
CA LEU A 115 3.54 -1.12 5.70
C LEU A 115 4.87 -0.42 5.41
N ARG A 116 5.34 0.50 6.27
CA ARG A 116 6.68 1.09 6.16
C ARG A 116 7.77 0.02 6.16
N PHE A 117 7.71 -0.93 7.09
CA PHE A 117 8.68 -2.03 7.13
C PHE A 117 8.69 -2.86 5.85
N VAL A 118 7.52 -3.17 5.28
CA VAL A 118 7.42 -3.87 3.99
C VAL A 118 8.05 -3.04 2.85
N LYS A 119 7.76 -1.74 2.81
CA LYS A 119 8.30 -0.82 1.79
C LYS A 119 9.82 -0.68 1.86
N GLU A 120 10.41 -0.74 3.05
CA GLU A 120 11.85 -0.62 3.24
C GLU A 120 12.58 -1.95 3.06
N ILE A 121 12.04 -3.05 3.61
CA ILE A 121 12.70 -4.36 3.53
C ILE A 121 12.83 -4.84 2.09
N ARG A 122 11.83 -4.57 1.23
CA ARG A 122 11.85 -4.99 -0.19
C ARG A 122 13.11 -4.52 -0.94
N GLN A 123 13.72 -3.41 -0.51
CA GLN A 123 14.87 -2.79 -1.17
C GLN A 123 16.22 -3.38 -0.71
N LYS A 124 16.22 -4.29 0.28
CA LYS A 124 17.46 -4.80 0.88
C LYS A 124 18.13 -5.92 0.11
N ASP A 125 17.38 -6.63 -0.74
CA ASP A 125 17.86 -7.74 -1.56
C ASP A 125 16.91 -7.97 -2.74
N ALA A 126 17.44 -8.39 -3.89
CA ALA A 126 16.63 -8.60 -5.10
C ALA A 126 15.63 -9.77 -5.00
N SER A 127 15.85 -10.72 -4.08
CA SER A 127 14.92 -11.84 -3.85
C SER A 127 13.73 -11.45 -2.95
N LEU A 128 13.83 -10.36 -2.20
CA LEU A 128 12.84 -9.97 -1.19
C LEU A 128 11.44 -9.69 -1.73
N PRO A 129 11.25 -9.06 -2.91
CA PRO A 129 9.92 -8.89 -3.50
C PRO A 129 9.18 -10.22 -3.69
N ASN A 130 9.88 -11.30 -4.08
CA ASN A 130 9.29 -12.63 -4.20
C ASN A 130 8.89 -13.21 -2.83
N ILE A 131 9.79 -13.14 -1.85
CA ILE A 131 9.54 -13.62 -0.49
C ILE A 131 8.36 -12.86 0.14
N LEU A 132 8.25 -11.55 -0.09
CA LEU A 132 7.12 -10.73 0.35
C LEU A 132 5.81 -11.18 -0.30
N VAL A 133 5.79 -11.52 -1.58
CA VAL A 133 4.58 -12.10 -2.22
C VAL A 133 4.18 -13.39 -1.52
N GLU A 134 5.12 -14.32 -1.33
CA GLU A 134 4.83 -15.64 -0.77
C GLU A 134 4.24 -15.56 0.64
N HIS A 135 4.72 -14.63 1.46
CA HIS A 135 4.43 -14.58 2.89
C HIS A 135 3.43 -13.49 3.30
N THR A 136 3.34 -12.36 2.59
CA THR A 136 2.55 -11.19 3.03
C THR A 136 1.39 -10.83 2.11
N ALA A 137 1.37 -11.30 0.85
CA ALA A 137 0.35 -10.94 -0.14
C ALA A 137 -1.08 -11.20 0.35
N GLU A 138 -1.33 -12.38 0.89
CA GLU A 138 -2.65 -12.75 1.39
C GLU A 138 -3.08 -11.86 2.56
N CYS A 139 -2.15 -11.49 3.45
CA CYS A 139 -2.47 -10.63 4.58
C CYS A 139 -2.90 -9.23 4.12
N LEU A 140 -2.16 -8.64 3.18
CA LEU A 140 -2.45 -7.31 2.67
C LEU A 140 -3.72 -7.28 1.81
N LEU A 141 -3.97 -8.30 0.99
CA LEU A 141 -5.20 -8.40 0.19
C LEU A 141 -6.44 -8.64 1.07
N ASP A 142 -6.31 -9.45 2.12
CA ASP A 142 -7.39 -9.66 3.09
C ASP A 142 -7.72 -8.36 3.84
N LEU A 143 -6.70 -7.63 4.32
CA LEU A 143 -6.88 -6.29 4.90
C LEU A 143 -7.54 -5.32 3.90
N ALA A 144 -7.04 -5.24 2.67
CA ALA A 144 -7.57 -4.33 1.65
C ALA A 144 -9.02 -4.63 1.23
N THR A 145 -9.46 -5.88 1.36
CA THR A 145 -10.83 -6.31 1.02
C THR A 145 -11.74 -6.46 2.24
N ASN A 146 -11.23 -6.20 3.45
CA ASN A 146 -12.01 -6.14 4.67
C ASN A 146 -12.93 -4.92 4.67
N SER A 147 -13.99 -4.91 5.48
CA SER A 147 -14.90 -3.78 5.64
C SER A 147 -14.35 -2.66 6.52
N CYS A 148 -13.42 -2.96 7.44
CA CYS A 148 -12.95 -2.03 8.44
C CYS A 148 -12.11 -0.85 7.92
N PRO A 149 -11.17 -1.01 6.96
CA PRO A 149 -10.42 0.14 6.47
C PRO A 149 -11.35 1.17 5.81
N ASP A 150 -10.91 2.41 5.62
CA ASP A 150 -11.54 3.37 4.72
C ASP A 150 -10.91 3.34 3.31
N ALA A 151 -11.36 4.21 2.39
CA ALA A 151 -10.84 4.24 1.03
C ALA A 151 -9.35 4.63 0.96
N TYR A 152 -8.91 5.57 1.78
CA TYR A 152 -7.53 6.02 1.86
C TYR A 152 -6.62 4.92 2.44
N GLN A 153 -7.06 4.26 3.52
CA GLN A 153 -6.34 3.16 4.12
C GLN A 153 -6.18 1.99 3.16
N ARG A 154 -7.22 1.64 2.38
CA ARG A 154 -7.12 0.63 1.31
C ARG A 154 -6.13 1.03 0.24
N TYR A 155 -6.12 2.30 -0.18
CA TYR A 155 -5.13 2.81 -1.12
C TYR A 155 -3.70 2.58 -0.59
N GLU A 156 -3.40 2.96 0.65
CA GLU A 156 -2.05 2.78 1.21
C GLU A 156 -1.63 1.31 1.30
N ILE A 157 -2.56 0.42 1.66
CA ILE A 157 -2.32 -1.04 1.69
C ILE A 157 -2.02 -1.56 0.28
N LEU A 158 -2.85 -1.23 -0.70
CA LEU A 158 -2.72 -1.70 -2.08
C LEU A 158 -1.50 -1.10 -2.78
N HIS A 159 -1.19 0.17 -2.51
CA HIS A 159 0.03 0.80 -3.01
C HIS A 159 1.27 0.07 -2.49
N CYS A 160 1.33 -0.23 -1.18
CA CYS A 160 2.41 -1.03 -0.60
C CYS A 160 2.50 -2.42 -1.26
N PHE A 161 1.36 -3.07 -1.48
CA PHE A 161 1.27 -4.37 -2.16
C PHE A 161 1.81 -4.32 -3.60
N ASN A 162 1.38 -3.32 -4.37
CA ASN A 162 1.77 -3.14 -5.78
C ASN A 162 3.25 -2.83 -5.94
N MET A 163 3.86 -2.13 -5.00
CA MET A 163 5.29 -1.82 -5.03
C MET A 163 6.15 -3.08 -5.14
N TYR A 164 6.01 -4.04 -4.23
CA TYR A 164 6.80 -5.27 -4.32
C TYR A 164 6.26 -6.25 -5.37
N CYS A 165 4.98 -6.18 -5.75
CA CYS A 165 4.46 -6.93 -6.90
C CYS A 165 5.02 -6.46 -8.25
N SER A 166 5.45 -5.19 -8.33
CA SER A 166 6.09 -4.65 -9.53
C SER A 166 7.51 -5.20 -9.75
N GLU A 167 8.17 -5.57 -8.66
CA GLU A 167 9.54 -6.07 -8.61
C GLU A 167 9.60 -7.60 -8.53
N SER A 168 8.47 -8.25 -8.25
CA SER A 168 8.40 -9.72 -8.15
C SER A 168 8.34 -10.40 -9.51
N SER A 169 8.90 -11.61 -9.55
CA SER A 169 9.00 -12.40 -10.75
C SER A 169 7.62 -12.83 -11.25
N ARG A 170 7.53 -13.07 -12.57
CA ARG A 170 6.30 -13.54 -13.20
C ARG A 170 5.91 -14.92 -12.67
N GLU A 171 6.90 -15.76 -12.40
CA GLU A 171 6.75 -17.15 -11.96
C GLU A 171 6.08 -17.19 -10.58
N VAL A 172 6.56 -16.38 -9.63
CA VAL A 172 5.96 -16.29 -8.29
C VAL A 172 4.52 -15.78 -8.37
N ARG A 173 4.26 -14.69 -9.11
CA ARG A 173 2.88 -14.20 -9.28
C ARG A 173 1.99 -15.23 -9.96
N PHE A 174 2.50 -15.97 -10.94
CA PHE A 174 1.74 -17.02 -11.61
C PHE A 174 1.40 -18.18 -10.65
N ALA A 175 2.33 -18.60 -9.80
CA ALA A 175 2.11 -19.65 -8.80
C ALA A 175 1.02 -19.29 -7.79
N PHE A 176 0.90 -18.01 -7.41
CA PHE A 176 -0.04 -17.56 -6.38
C PHE A 176 -1.37 -17.02 -6.92
N ARG A 177 -1.51 -16.77 -8.24
CA ARG A 177 -2.69 -16.09 -8.82
C ARG A 177 -4.02 -16.74 -8.48
N ASN A 178 -4.06 -18.07 -8.42
CA ASN A 178 -5.29 -18.82 -8.14
C ASN A 178 -5.67 -18.69 -6.65
N LYS A 179 -4.68 -18.78 -5.75
CA LYS A 179 -4.87 -18.59 -4.31
C LYS A 179 -5.42 -17.20 -4.00
N LEU A 180 -4.92 -16.18 -4.71
CA LEU A 180 -5.30 -14.78 -4.47
C LEU A 180 -6.51 -14.31 -5.30
N GLY A 181 -6.96 -15.11 -6.26
CA GLY A 181 -8.09 -14.83 -7.17
C GLY A 181 -9.35 -14.27 -6.50
N PRO A 182 -9.83 -14.84 -5.37
CA PRO A 182 -11.02 -14.35 -4.68
C PRO A 182 -10.91 -12.89 -4.21
N TYR A 183 -9.70 -12.43 -3.85
CA TYR A 183 -9.49 -11.04 -3.44
C TYR A 183 -9.62 -10.08 -4.63
N PHE A 184 -9.22 -10.49 -5.84
CA PHE A 184 -9.35 -9.67 -7.05
C PHE A 184 -10.81 -9.37 -7.40
N THR A 185 -11.70 -10.37 -7.27
CA THR A 185 -13.15 -10.15 -7.42
C THR A 185 -13.70 -9.20 -6.37
N LYS A 186 -13.27 -9.33 -5.10
CA LYS A 186 -13.68 -8.40 -4.03
C LYS A 186 -13.19 -6.97 -4.27
N LEU A 187 -11.94 -6.81 -4.70
CA LEU A 187 -11.37 -5.50 -5.05
C LEU A 187 -12.14 -4.87 -6.21
N SER A 188 -12.47 -5.63 -7.26
CA SER A 188 -13.26 -5.12 -8.37
C SER A 188 -14.67 -4.71 -7.92
N SER A 189 -15.32 -5.50 -7.06
CA SER A 189 -16.62 -5.11 -6.48
C SER A 189 -16.51 -3.79 -5.71
N TYR A 190 -15.47 -3.61 -4.89
CA TYR A 190 -15.22 -2.37 -4.16
C TYR A 190 -14.87 -1.18 -5.06
N MET A 191 -14.08 -1.38 -6.12
CA MET A 191 -13.76 -0.34 -7.12
C MET A 191 -15.02 0.27 -7.75
N SER A 192 -16.10 -0.52 -7.82
CA SER A 192 -17.36 -0.10 -8.42
C SER A 192 -18.05 1.05 -7.68
N ASN A 193 -17.75 1.24 -6.39
CA ASN A 193 -18.46 2.16 -5.50
C ASN A 193 -17.59 2.88 -4.46
N CYS A 194 -16.26 2.74 -4.48
CA CYS A 194 -15.41 3.31 -3.43
C CYS A 194 -15.33 4.85 -3.41
N GLY A 195 -15.66 5.52 -4.52
CA GLY A 195 -15.70 6.98 -4.60
C GLY A 195 -14.38 7.68 -4.30
N HIS A 196 -13.25 7.00 -4.55
CA HIS A 196 -11.91 7.55 -4.38
C HIS A 196 -11.01 7.06 -5.52
N LEU A 197 -10.72 7.95 -6.47
CA LEU A 197 -10.01 7.63 -7.71
C LEU A 197 -8.60 7.04 -7.47
N PRO A 198 -7.78 7.54 -6.53
CA PRO A 198 -6.48 6.93 -6.26
C PRO A 198 -6.59 5.46 -5.84
N THR A 199 -7.63 5.12 -5.06
CA THR A 199 -7.90 3.72 -4.70
C THR A 199 -8.34 2.90 -5.92
N GLN A 200 -9.16 3.46 -6.82
CA GLN A 200 -9.55 2.77 -8.05
C GLN A 200 -8.33 2.47 -8.95
N TYR A 201 -7.39 3.41 -9.08
CA TYR A 201 -6.13 3.17 -9.78
C TYR A 201 -5.31 2.05 -9.15
N SER A 202 -5.12 2.06 -7.82
CA SER A 202 -4.37 0.99 -7.15
C SER A 202 -5.04 -0.37 -7.28
N ILE A 203 -6.37 -0.43 -7.32
CA ILE A 203 -7.11 -1.66 -7.61
C ILE A 203 -6.86 -2.09 -9.05
N MET A 204 -7.01 -1.21 -10.04
CA MET A 204 -6.79 -1.55 -11.45
C MET A 204 -5.35 -2.02 -11.70
N GLU A 205 -4.37 -1.36 -11.08
CA GLU A 205 -2.97 -1.77 -11.08
C GLU A 205 -2.81 -3.18 -10.50
N THR A 206 -3.45 -3.47 -9.37
CA THR A 206 -3.46 -4.80 -8.74
C THR A 206 -4.00 -5.84 -9.72
N LEU A 207 -5.19 -5.62 -10.29
CA LEU A 207 -5.83 -6.55 -11.22
C LEU A 207 -4.92 -6.85 -12.42
N LEU A 208 -4.36 -5.82 -13.05
CA LEU A 208 -3.53 -5.97 -14.24
C LEU A 208 -2.14 -6.55 -13.97
N ARG A 209 -1.55 -6.30 -12.81
CA ARG A 209 -0.30 -6.95 -12.39
C ARG A 209 -0.48 -8.46 -12.20
N TRP A 210 -1.67 -8.90 -11.82
CA TRP A 210 -1.97 -10.31 -11.59
C TRP A 210 -2.63 -11.00 -12.80
N LEU A 211 -2.99 -10.22 -13.83
CA LEU A 211 -3.39 -10.71 -15.14
C LEU A 211 -2.14 -11.08 -15.98
N LEU A 212 -1.81 -12.38 -16.03
CA LEU A 212 -0.55 -12.86 -16.61
C LEU A 212 -0.77 -13.82 -17.80
N PRO A 213 -0.49 -13.41 -19.05
CA PRO A 213 -0.08 -12.07 -19.51
C PRO A 213 -1.27 -11.12 -19.77
N ARG A 214 -1.12 -9.84 -19.42
CA ARG A 214 -2.24 -8.86 -19.49
C ARG A 214 -2.74 -8.51 -20.90
N HIS A 215 -1.92 -8.73 -21.93
CA HIS A 215 -2.29 -8.43 -23.32
C HIS A 215 -3.12 -9.55 -23.97
N ASP A 216 -3.22 -10.72 -23.35
CA ASP A 216 -4.00 -11.85 -23.87
C ASP A 216 -5.50 -11.52 -23.79
N ALA A 217 -6.16 -11.47 -24.95
CA ALA A 217 -7.56 -11.13 -25.07
C ALA A 217 -8.49 -12.19 -24.45
N THR A 218 -8.15 -13.48 -24.60
CA THR A 218 -8.92 -14.59 -24.03
C THR A 218 -8.85 -14.56 -22.50
N LEU A 219 -7.67 -14.30 -21.95
CA LEU A 219 -7.48 -14.15 -20.51
C LEU A 219 -8.23 -12.92 -19.97
N ARG A 220 -8.19 -11.79 -20.68
CA ARG A 220 -8.98 -10.60 -20.32
C ARG A 220 -10.47 -10.91 -20.32
N LEU A 221 -10.99 -11.56 -21.36
CA LEU A 221 -12.39 -11.97 -21.42
C LEU A 221 -12.77 -12.87 -20.23
N ALA A 222 -11.96 -13.89 -19.94
CA ALA A 222 -12.20 -14.79 -18.82
C ALA A 222 -12.11 -14.10 -17.44
N SER A 223 -11.27 -13.08 -17.30
CA SER A 223 -11.20 -12.26 -16.07
C SER A 223 -12.36 -11.27 -15.97
N ALA A 224 -12.75 -10.64 -17.07
CA ALA A 224 -13.83 -9.65 -17.10
C ALA A 224 -15.15 -10.26 -16.60
N THR A 225 -15.46 -11.50 -16.98
CA THR A 225 -16.66 -12.22 -16.48
C THR A 225 -16.68 -12.41 -14.96
N LYS A 226 -15.52 -12.37 -14.29
CA LYS A 226 -15.38 -12.52 -12.84
C LYS A 226 -15.26 -11.19 -12.11
N TRP A 227 -14.65 -10.20 -12.74
CA TRP A 227 -14.33 -8.91 -12.11
C TRP A 227 -15.43 -7.89 -12.33
N PHE A 228 -16.03 -7.85 -13.51
CA PHE A 228 -16.92 -6.77 -13.92
C PHE A 228 -18.36 -7.28 -14.06
N HIS A 229 -19.02 -7.50 -12.94
CA HIS A 229 -20.41 -7.98 -12.93
C HIS A 229 -21.34 -6.94 -13.59
N PRO A 230 -22.30 -7.34 -14.46
CA PRO A 230 -23.16 -6.40 -15.19
C PRO A 230 -24.04 -5.49 -14.32
N SER A 231 -24.28 -5.87 -13.06
CA SER A 231 -25.00 -4.99 -12.10
C SER A 231 -24.11 -3.89 -11.52
N MET A 232 -22.79 -3.98 -11.70
CA MET A 232 -21.77 -3.11 -11.12
C MET A 232 -20.89 -2.45 -12.15
N TYR A 233 -21.00 -2.78 -13.44
CA TYR A 233 -20.19 -2.29 -14.56
C TYR A 233 -21.07 -2.26 -15.80
N GLN A 234 -20.89 -1.25 -16.64
CA GLN A 234 -21.64 -1.16 -17.90
C GLN A 234 -20.97 -2.04 -18.97
N LYS A 235 -21.47 -1.97 -20.20
CA LYS A 235 -20.78 -2.60 -21.33
C LYS A 235 -19.62 -1.73 -21.80
N ALA A 236 -19.80 -0.41 -21.86
CA ALA A 236 -18.84 0.51 -22.45
C ALA A 236 -17.50 0.60 -21.69
N ASP A 237 -17.53 0.59 -20.36
CA ASP A 237 -16.34 0.50 -19.50
C ASP A 237 -15.64 -0.87 -19.64
N VAL A 238 -16.41 -1.98 -19.68
CA VAL A 238 -15.85 -3.32 -19.88
C VAL A 238 -15.23 -3.49 -21.27
N ASP A 239 -15.84 -2.93 -22.31
CA ASP A 239 -15.32 -2.96 -23.69
C ASP A 239 -13.94 -2.27 -23.74
N ILE A 240 -13.73 -1.14 -23.05
CA ILE A 240 -12.40 -0.51 -22.92
C ILE A 240 -11.38 -1.49 -22.33
N PHE A 241 -11.75 -2.22 -21.27
CA PHE A 241 -10.85 -3.21 -20.67
C PHE A 241 -10.49 -4.34 -21.63
N LEU A 242 -11.43 -4.78 -22.46
CA LEU A 242 -11.28 -5.87 -23.44
C LEU A 242 -10.57 -5.45 -24.72
N GLU A 243 -10.59 -4.17 -25.09
CA GLU A 243 -10.00 -3.67 -26.33
C GLU A 243 -8.57 -3.14 -26.13
N ARG A 244 -8.27 -2.49 -24.99
CA ARG A 244 -6.96 -1.86 -24.76
C ARG A 244 -5.82 -2.84 -24.54
N SER A 245 -4.64 -2.54 -25.07
CA SER A 245 -3.45 -3.38 -24.91
C SER A 245 -2.76 -3.23 -23.55
N TRP A 246 -3.17 -2.24 -22.74
CA TRP A 246 -2.61 -1.97 -21.41
C TRP A 246 -1.09 -1.77 -21.44
N VAL A 247 -0.61 -1.12 -22.51
CA VAL A 247 0.79 -0.73 -22.69
C VAL A 247 1.07 0.57 -21.92
N ASN A 248 0.21 1.57 -22.08
CA ASN A 248 0.23 2.78 -21.27
C ASN A 248 -0.81 2.65 -20.15
N PHE A 249 -0.41 1.99 -19.05
CA PHE A 249 -1.31 1.72 -17.93
C PHE A 249 -2.07 2.96 -17.47
N PHE A 250 -1.42 4.12 -17.33
CA PHE A 250 -2.06 5.32 -16.80
C PHE A 250 -3.14 5.86 -17.72
N GLN A 251 -2.88 5.93 -19.04
CA GLN A 251 -3.90 6.36 -20.00
C GLN A 251 -5.04 5.35 -20.11
N ASP A 252 -4.72 4.06 -20.26
CA ASP A 252 -5.74 3.03 -20.43
C ASP A 252 -6.62 2.88 -19.17
N ALA A 253 -6.02 3.00 -17.98
CA ALA A 253 -6.76 3.03 -16.72
C ALA A 253 -7.58 4.32 -16.59
N ARG A 254 -7.07 5.47 -17.04
CA ARG A 254 -7.83 6.73 -17.05
C ARG A 254 -9.09 6.61 -17.90
N ASP A 255 -8.97 6.08 -19.11
CA ASP A 255 -10.08 5.91 -20.03
C ASP A 255 -11.16 4.99 -19.44
N PHE A 256 -10.74 3.85 -18.88
CA PHE A 256 -11.64 2.92 -18.19
C PHE A 256 -12.34 3.60 -16.99
N LEU A 257 -11.58 4.25 -16.11
CA LEU A 257 -12.11 4.83 -14.87
C LEU A 257 -13.00 6.05 -15.14
N ASN A 258 -12.69 6.86 -16.16
CA ASN A 258 -13.57 7.94 -16.59
C ASN A 258 -14.91 7.39 -17.11
N ALA A 259 -14.89 6.38 -17.98
CA ALA A 259 -16.11 5.74 -18.48
C ALA A 259 -16.93 5.12 -17.34
N HIS A 260 -16.27 4.46 -16.39
CA HIS A 260 -16.89 3.87 -15.22
C HIS A 260 -17.49 4.92 -14.27
N ASN A 261 -16.78 6.01 -13.98
CA ASN A 261 -17.21 7.00 -13.00
C ASN A 261 -18.29 7.95 -13.53
N GLN A 262 -18.48 8.07 -14.85
CA GLN A 262 -19.56 8.88 -15.44
C GLN A 262 -20.97 8.47 -15.00
N ARG A 263 -21.13 7.25 -14.47
CA ARG A 263 -22.43 6.71 -14.06
C ARG A 263 -22.90 7.14 -12.66
N ASN A 264 -21.97 7.57 -11.81
CA ASN A 264 -22.28 7.89 -10.41
C ASN A 264 -21.53 9.14 -9.96
N ASP A 265 -22.20 9.99 -9.19
CA ASP A 265 -21.63 11.24 -8.70
C ASP A 265 -20.68 11.04 -7.50
N LEU A 266 -20.01 9.89 -7.46
CA LEU A 266 -19.03 9.58 -6.40
C LEU A 266 -17.66 10.18 -6.70
N ILE A 267 -17.31 10.32 -7.99
CA ILE A 267 -16.06 10.95 -8.45
C ILE A 267 -16.39 11.85 -9.64
N THR A 268 -16.12 13.14 -9.49
CA THR A 268 -16.23 14.10 -10.60
C THR A 268 -14.83 14.42 -11.14
N SER A 269 -14.62 14.09 -12.40
CA SER A 269 -13.36 14.32 -13.11
C SER A 269 -13.48 15.54 -14.00
N VAL A 270 -12.59 16.53 -13.85
CA VAL A 270 -12.55 17.72 -14.71
C VAL A 270 -11.18 17.89 -15.35
N VAL A 271 -11.17 18.32 -16.61
CA VAL A 271 -9.93 18.68 -17.30
C VAL A 271 -9.39 19.96 -16.68
N CYS A 272 -8.18 19.87 -16.14
CA CYS A 272 -7.49 20.97 -15.49
C CYS A 272 -6.43 21.52 -16.45
N ARG A 273 -6.58 22.78 -16.85
CA ARG A 273 -5.63 23.45 -17.73
C ARG A 273 -4.40 23.98 -17.00
N LYS A 274 -4.50 24.25 -15.69
CA LYS A 274 -3.40 24.79 -14.89
C LYS A 274 -3.66 24.56 -13.41
N LEU A 275 -2.64 24.07 -12.70
CA LEU A 275 -2.66 23.90 -11.26
C LEU A 275 -1.31 24.27 -10.68
N THR A 276 -1.32 25.04 -9.59
CA THR A 276 -0.11 25.46 -8.87
C THR A 276 -0.28 25.23 -7.38
N VAL A 277 0.74 24.70 -6.72
CA VAL A 277 0.79 24.56 -5.26
C VAL A 277 1.90 25.47 -4.74
N GLY A 278 1.50 26.59 -4.12
CA GLY A 278 2.42 27.67 -3.79
C GLY A 278 3.08 28.24 -5.06
N LYS A 279 4.42 28.16 -5.13
CA LYS A 279 5.21 28.57 -6.30
C LYS A 279 5.46 27.44 -7.31
N VAL A 280 5.05 26.21 -6.99
CA VAL A 280 5.29 25.04 -7.83
C VAL A 280 4.16 24.90 -8.84
N VAL A 281 4.50 24.83 -10.13
CA VAL A 281 3.55 24.51 -11.20
C VAL A 281 3.41 23.00 -11.28
N VAL A 282 2.21 22.52 -10.97
CA VAL A 282 1.86 21.08 -10.95
C VAL A 282 1.28 20.66 -12.29
N ILE A 283 0.42 21.51 -12.87
CA ILE A 283 -0.09 21.39 -14.24
C ILE A 283 0.18 22.72 -14.93
N SER A 284 0.90 22.69 -16.04
CA SER A 284 1.34 23.87 -16.79
C SER A 284 0.36 24.30 -17.89
N GLY A 285 -0.46 23.38 -18.40
CA GLY A 285 -1.34 23.59 -19.55
C GLY A 285 -0.63 23.42 -20.89
N THR A 286 0.65 23.04 -20.87
CA THR A 286 1.47 22.79 -22.07
C THR A 286 1.68 21.30 -22.31
N GLU A 287 1.11 20.45 -21.47
CA GLU A 287 1.15 19.00 -21.60
C GLU A 287 0.46 18.56 -22.90
N ARG A 288 1.00 17.51 -23.54
CA ARG A 288 0.39 16.93 -24.74
C ARG A 288 -0.90 16.15 -24.45
N GLN A 289 -1.17 15.85 -23.18
CA GLN A 289 -2.31 15.06 -22.73
C GLN A 289 -3.11 15.88 -21.72
N ASP A 290 -4.41 15.63 -21.68
CA ASP A 290 -5.29 16.24 -20.69
C ASP A 290 -4.84 15.88 -19.29
N SER A 291 -4.63 16.91 -18.47
CA SER A 291 -4.42 16.75 -17.04
C SER A 291 -5.76 16.79 -16.33
N TRP A 292 -5.96 15.89 -15.38
CA TRP A 292 -7.25 15.71 -14.73
C TRP A 292 -7.18 16.08 -13.25
N LEU A 293 -8.22 16.77 -12.80
CA LEU A 293 -8.49 17.06 -11.39
C LEU A 293 -9.73 16.29 -10.98
N ASP A 294 -9.61 15.52 -9.91
CA ASP A 294 -10.64 14.57 -9.52
C ASP A 294 -11.19 14.93 -8.13
N MET A 295 -12.50 15.16 -8.06
CA MET A 295 -13.22 15.45 -6.82
C MET A 295 -13.80 14.14 -6.27
N ASN A 296 -13.29 13.69 -5.14
CA ASN A 296 -13.66 12.42 -4.51
C ASN A 296 -14.69 12.66 -3.41
N CYS A 297 -15.97 12.41 -3.69
CA CYS A 297 -17.07 12.75 -2.78
C CYS A 297 -17.00 11.99 -1.45
N VAL A 298 -16.62 10.70 -1.49
CA VAL A 298 -16.61 9.84 -0.30
C VAL A 298 -15.54 10.27 0.71
N THR A 299 -14.36 10.66 0.23
CA THR A 299 -13.24 11.07 1.09
C THR A 299 -13.18 12.58 1.32
N ARG A 300 -14.05 13.35 0.67
CA ARG A 300 -14.02 14.83 0.67
C ARG A 300 -12.62 15.34 0.35
N SER A 301 -12.07 14.86 -0.76
CA SER A 301 -10.72 15.18 -1.20
C SER A 301 -10.67 15.53 -2.68
N VAL A 302 -9.65 16.29 -3.05
CA VAL A 302 -9.29 16.55 -4.44
C VAL A 302 -7.99 15.82 -4.74
N SER A 303 -7.93 15.11 -5.85
CA SER A 303 -6.73 14.38 -6.26
C SER A 303 -6.28 14.74 -7.67
N VAL A 304 -4.97 14.68 -7.88
CA VAL A 304 -4.32 14.83 -9.19
C VAL A 304 -3.25 13.78 -9.33
N LEU A 305 -3.25 13.07 -10.45
CA LEU A 305 -2.17 12.18 -10.83
C LEU A 305 -1.02 13.00 -11.43
N LEU A 306 0.18 12.83 -10.88
CA LEU A 306 1.38 13.56 -11.24
C LEU A 306 2.37 12.67 -11.98
N ASP A 307 2.79 13.13 -13.15
CA ASP A 307 3.93 12.57 -13.86
C ASP A 307 5.21 12.76 -13.03
N PRO A 308 6.16 11.81 -13.04
CA PRO A 308 7.42 11.94 -12.32
C PRO A 308 8.16 13.27 -12.55
N ARG A 309 8.09 13.83 -13.76
CA ARG A 309 8.71 15.12 -14.12
C ARG A 309 8.10 16.30 -13.36
N ALA A 310 6.81 16.21 -13.01
CA ALA A 310 6.13 17.23 -12.21
C ALA A 310 6.51 17.18 -10.72
N LEU A 311 7.24 16.14 -10.29
CA LEU A 311 7.68 15.96 -8.90
C LEU A 311 9.07 16.57 -8.64
N GLU A 312 9.87 16.85 -9.67
CA GLU A 312 11.20 17.45 -9.52
C GLU A 312 11.17 18.77 -8.72
N PRO A 313 10.22 19.71 -8.93
CA PRO A 313 10.16 20.95 -8.17
C PRO A 313 9.82 20.76 -6.69
N PHE A 314 9.29 19.59 -6.30
CA PHE A 314 9.05 19.24 -4.89
C PHE A 314 10.31 18.71 -4.18
N GLY A 315 11.48 18.82 -4.81
CA GLY A 315 12.77 18.45 -4.21
C GLY A 315 13.08 16.96 -4.28
N SER A 316 12.28 16.18 -5.00
CA SER A 316 12.51 14.75 -5.16
C SER A 316 13.12 14.44 -6.52
N SER A 317 14.43 14.22 -6.53
CA SER A 317 15.18 13.75 -7.70
C SER A 317 15.08 12.21 -7.80
N ASN A 318 14.79 11.68 -8.99
CA ASN A 318 14.73 10.25 -9.34
C ASN A 318 13.39 9.51 -9.11
N HIS A 319 12.23 10.18 -9.08
CA HIS A 319 10.97 9.45 -9.19
C HIS A 319 10.86 8.74 -10.54
N LYS A 320 10.51 7.45 -10.50
CA LYS A 320 10.28 6.62 -11.70
C LYS A 320 8.81 6.25 -11.89
N ALA A 321 7.96 6.61 -10.93
CA ALA A 321 6.54 6.25 -10.90
C ALA A 321 5.69 7.52 -10.80
N PHE A 322 4.49 7.46 -11.38
CA PHE A 322 3.48 8.49 -11.16
C PHE A 322 3.05 8.47 -9.70
N GLU A 323 2.89 9.64 -9.11
CA GLU A 323 2.40 9.82 -7.74
C GLU A 323 1.04 10.51 -7.78
N THR A 324 0.28 10.45 -6.69
CA THR A 324 -0.98 11.18 -6.58
C THR A 324 -0.86 12.26 -5.52
N LEU A 325 -1.08 13.52 -5.89
CA LEU A 325 -1.33 14.57 -4.93
C LEU A 325 -2.78 14.45 -4.45
N VAL A 326 -2.99 14.33 -3.15
CA VAL A 326 -4.32 14.29 -2.53
C VAL A 326 -4.41 15.45 -1.53
N ILE A 327 -5.39 16.32 -1.72
CA ILE A 327 -5.72 17.43 -0.83
C ILE A 327 -6.99 17.05 -0.09
N THR A 328 -6.90 16.83 1.22
CA THR A 328 -8.06 16.43 2.04
C THR A 328 -8.75 17.63 2.66
N HIS A 329 -10.00 17.46 3.09
CA HIS A 329 -10.71 18.51 3.84
C HIS A 329 -10.05 18.86 5.18
N TYR A 330 -9.27 17.96 5.79
CA TYR A 330 -8.52 18.24 7.02
C TYR A 330 -7.33 19.17 6.76
N ASP A 331 -6.76 19.11 5.56
CA ASP A 331 -5.62 19.94 5.14
C ASP A 331 -6.06 21.28 4.53
N THR A 332 -7.37 21.56 4.52
CA THR A 332 -7.95 22.71 3.83
C THR A 332 -8.61 23.66 4.83
N CYS A 333 -8.06 24.87 4.99
CA CYS A 333 -8.61 25.85 5.93
C CYS A 333 -9.96 26.42 5.48
N THR A 334 -10.14 26.71 4.18
CA THR A 334 -11.37 27.33 3.65
C THR A 334 -11.50 27.07 2.15
N VAL A 335 -12.69 26.67 1.71
CA VAL A 335 -13.10 26.68 0.30
C VAL A 335 -14.37 27.52 0.19
N LYS A 336 -14.38 28.53 -0.69
CA LYS A 336 -15.55 29.38 -0.94
C LYS A 336 -15.82 29.46 -2.43
N LEU A 337 -17.04 29.12 -2.81
CA LEU A 337 -17.56 29.40 -4.15
C LEU A 337 -18.17 30.80 -4.11
N TYR A 338 -17.58 31.73 -4.86
CA TYR A 338 -18.16 33.06 -5.05
C TYR A 338 -19.02 33.02 -6.31
N SER A 339 -20.33 33.20 -6.16
CA SER A 339 -21.20 33.49 -7.28
C SER A 339 -20.97 34.94 -7.69
N LEU A 340 -20.51 35.12 -8.93
CA LEU A 340 -20.55 36.41 -9.59
C LEU A 340 -21.92 36.48 -10.28
N PHE A 341 -22.79 37.38 -9.82
CA PHE A 341 -24.02 37.73 -10.51
C PHE A 341 -23.75 38.84 -11.53
#